data_AF-A0A800NBJ2-F1
#
_entry.id   AF-A0A800NBJ2-F1
#
_cell.length_a   1.000
_cell.length_b   1.000
_cell.length_c   1.000
_cell.angle_alpha   90.00
_cell.angle_beta   90.00
_cell.angle_gamma   90.00
#
_symmetry.space_group_name_H-M   'P 1'
#
loop_
_entity.id
_entity.type
_entity.pdbx_description
1 polymer ?
#
loop_
_entity_poly.entity_id
_entity_poly.type
_entity_poly.pdbx_seq_one_letter_code
_entity_poly.pdbx_strand_id
1 'polypeptide(L)'
;MSAIKFISLDGEEIYVFNSAIYIFESSSGSTLEVDMIVSEVTLRKYQDRDSLITEVELEDGRQISSFMFLKAVPGKLPRLSLFCEIDPEESYEGLLRIREDAPYFPDIEAGITLEDIRKVEMPNEKITLKLNLPINQAEWLKEQKNKELNELFRELLEEYLERGK
;
A
#
# COMPACT_ATOMS: atom_id res chain seq x y z
N MET A 1 10.49 -15.22 -14.56
CA MET A 1 9.77 -13.96 -14.35
C MET A 1 10.58 -13.20 -13.33
N SER A 2 11.15 -12.05 -13.70
CA SER A 2 11.95 -11.28 -12.76
C SER A 2 11.03 -10.73 -11.68
N ALA A 3 11.25 -11.17 -10.44
CA ALA A 3 10.54 -10.63 -9.29
C ALA A 3 11.12 -9.26 -8.94
N ILE A 4 10.29 -8.41 -8.35
CA ILE A 4 10.74 -7.16 -7.75
C ILE A 4 11.44 -7.51 -6.44
N LYS A 5 12.69 -7.07 -6.31
CA LYS A 5 13.48 -7.18 -5.09
C LYS A 5 13.21 -5.99 -4.16
N PHE A 6 13.10 -4.79 -4.74
CA PHE A 6 12.94 -3.54 -4.01
C PHE A 6 12.16 -2.53 -4.84
N ILE A 7 11.42 -1.65 -4.16
CA ILE A 7 10.75 -0.52 -4.79
C ILE A 7 10.80 0.74 -3.92
N SER A 8 11.04 1.88 -4.55
CA SER A 8 10.93 3.21 -3.93
C SER A 8 9.87 4.05 -4.67
N LEU A 9 9.15 4.87 -3.91
CA LEU A 9 8.18 5.85 -4.40
C LEU A 9 8.59 7.24 -3.93
N ASP A 10 8.95 8.12 -4.86
CA ASP A 10 9.50 9.46 -4.62
C ASP A 10 10.71 9.45 -3.68
N GLY A 11 11.60 8.47 -3.84
CA GLY A 11 12.82 8.32 -3.05
C GLY A 11 12.59 7.73 -1.66
N GLU A 12 11.38 7.28 -1.34
CA GLU A 12 11.09 6.54 -0.12
C GLU A 12 10.87 5.05 -0.42
N GLU A 13 11.66 4.18 0.20
CA GLU A 13 11.43 2.74 0.18
C GLU A 13 10.09 2.40 0.86
N ILE A 14 9.31 1.55 0.21
CA ILE A 14 8.06 1.04 0.77
C ILE A 14 8.13 -0.46 0.99
N TYR A 15 7.48 -0.92 2.05
CA TYR A 15 7.31 -2.35 2.27
C TYR A 15 6.23 -2.91 1.34
N VAL A 16 6.58 -3.93 0.57
CA VAL A 16 5.68 -4.60 -0.37
C VAL A 16 5.45 -6.04 0.07
N PHE A 17 4.19 -6.43 0.22
CA PHE A 17 3.82 -7.78 0.64
C PHE A 17 3.91 -8.77 -0.52
N ASN A 18 3.51 -8.33 -1.70
CA ASN A 18 3.65 -9.05 -2.96
C ASN A 18 3.50 -8.05 -4.11
N SER A 19 4.06 -8.38 -5.26
CA SER A 19 4.03 -7.50 -6.43
C SER A 19 4.21 -8.25 -7.74
N ALA A 20 3.87 -7.56 -8.81
CA ALA A 20 4.13 -8.00 -10.16
C ALA A 20 4.56 -6.81 -11.01
N ILE A 21 5.56 -7.05 -11.86
CA ILE A 21 5.95 -6.14 -12.94
C ILE A 21 5.80 -6.88 -14.27
N TYR A 22 5.13 -6.23 -15.21
CA TYR A 22 4.85 -6.82 -16.51
C TYR A 22 4.63 -5.73 -17.56
N ILE A 23 4.79 -6.12 -18.83
CA ILE A 23 4.42 -5.31 -19.97
C ILE A 23 2.97 -5.65 -20.32
N PHE A 24 2.11 -4.64 -20.39
CA PHE A 24 0.75 -4.77 -20.90
C PHE A 24 0.71 -4.29 -22.36
N GLU A 25 0.24 -5.14 -23.25
CA GLU A 25 0.13 -4.89 -24.69
C GLU A 25 -1.35 -4.76 -25.08
N SER A 26 -1.74 -3.57 -25.53
CA SER A 26 -3.08 -3.29 -26.05
C SER A 26 -3.02 -2.87 -27.52
N SER A 27 -4.21 -2.71 -28.12
CA SER A 27 -4.32 -2.14 -29.46
C SER A 27 -3.80 -0.69 -29.59
N SER A 28 -3.71 0.05 -28.47
CA SER A 28 -3.28 1.45 -28.44
C SER A 28 -1.79 1.64 -28.13
N GLY A 29 -1.08 0.59 -27.72
CA GLY A 29 0.33 0.68 -27.35
C GLY A 29 0.74 -0.37 -26.33
N SER A 30 1.92 -0.16 -25.73
CA SER A 30 2.43 -1.03 -24.67
C SER A 30 2.87 -0.19 -23.48
N THR A 31 2.48 -0.63 -22.29
CA THR A 31 2.82 0.03 -21.02
C THR A 31 3.61 -0.92 -20.12
N LEU A 32 4.49 -0.36 -19.31
CA LEU A 32 5.05 -1.04 -18.16
C LEU A 32 4.09 -0.86 -17.00
N GLU A 33 3.64 -1.97 -16.40
CA GLU A 33 2.74 -1.95 -15.24
C GLU A 33 3.43 -2.57 -14.03
N VAL A 34 3.23 -1.94 -12.87
CA VAL A 34 3.72 -2.38 -11.57
C VAL A 34 2.55 -2.41 -10.60
N ASP A 35 2.18 -3.61 -10.20
CA ASP A 35 1.12 -3.86 -9.24
C ASP A 35 1.74 -4.32 -7.91
N MET A 36 1.26 -3.78 -6.80
CA MET A 36 1.80 -4.07 -5.48
C MET A 36 0.73 -4.11 -4.39
N ILE A 37 0.82 -5.09 -3.50
CA ILE A 37 0.10 -5.10 -2.22
C ILE A 37 0.96 -4.39 -1.19
N VAL A 38 0.39 -3.36 -0.57
CA VAL A 38 1.05 -2.47 0.40
C VAL A 38 0.25 -2.41 1.69
N SER A 39 0.73 -1.67 2.70
CA SER A 39 -0.05 -1.42 3.91
C SER A 39 -1.18 -0.41 3.65
N GLU A 40 -2.19 -0.39 4.53
CA GLU A 40 -3.19 0.69 4.52
C GLU A 40 -2.56 2.08 4.71
N VAL A 41 -1.44 2.17 5.44
CA VAL A 41 -0.74 3.44 5.67
C VAL A 41 -0.09 3.94 4.37
N THR A 42 0.63 3.07 3.67
CA THR A 42 1.22 3.36 2.37
C THR A 42 0.15 3.70 1.34
N LEU A 43 -0.94 2.94 1.28
CA LEU A 43 -2.05 3.25 0.38
C LEU A 43 -2.61 4.66 0.66
N ARG A 44 -2.92 4.98 1.92
CA ARG A 44 -3.43 6.31 2.31
C ARG A 44 -2.47 7.45 1.99
N LYS A 45 -1.16 7.19 1.98
CA LYS A 45 -0.13 8.18 1.65
C LYS A 45 -0.09 8.54 0.16
N TYR A 46 -0.34 7.55 -0.72
CA TYR A 46 -0.10 7.70 -2.16
C TYR A 46 -1.37 7.68 -3.02
N GLN A 47 -2.49 7.14 -2.53
CA GLN A 47 -3.73 6.94 -3.31
C GLN A 47 -4.31 8.20 -3.96
N ASP A 48 -4.05 9.38 -3.39
CA ASP A 48 -4.59 10.66 -3.86
C ASP A 48 -3.63 11.39 -4.82
N ARG A 49 -2.55 10.73 -5.24
CA ARG A 49 -1.58 11.29 -6.19
C ARG A 49 -1.86 10.80 -7.61
N ASP A 50 -1.63 11.67 -8.58
CA ASP A 50 -1.77 11.33 -9.99
C ASP A 50 -0.60 10.48 -10.49
N SER A 51 0.61 10.77 -10.00
CA SER A 51 1.86 10.18 -10.49
C SER A 51 2.98 10.26 -9.45
N LEU A 52 3.99 9.42 -9.64
CA LEU A 52 5.11 9.20 -8.74
C LEU A 52 6.39 8.88 -9.53
N ILE A 53 7.54 9.30 -9.02
CA ILE A 53 8.82 8.73 -9.45
C ILE A 53 8.94 7.36 -8.79
N THR A 54 9.01 6.32 -9.60
CA THR A 54 9.06 4.93 -9.16
C THR A 54 10.41 4.34 -9.53
N GLU A 55 11.12 3.79 -8.55
CA GLU A 55 12.38 3.09 -8.78
C GLU A 55 12.19 1.63 -8.37
N VAL A 56 12.42 0.71 -9.30
CA VAL A 56 12.26 -0.74 -9.10
C VAL A 56 13.61 -1.40 -9.30
N GLU A 57 14.07 -2.16 -8.31
CA GLU A 57 15.17 -3.09 -8.47
C GLU A 57 14.61 -4.52 -8.64
N LEU A 58 14.99 -5.18 -9.73
CA LEU A 58 14.64 -6.56 -10.00
C LEU A 58 15.65 -7.51 -9.35
N GLU A 59 15.24 -8.76 -9.09
CA GLU A 59 16.13 -9.80 -8.52
C GLU A 59 17.38 -10.09 -9.38
N ASP A 60 17.34 -9.78 -10.68
CA ASP A 60 18.49 -9.89 -11.58
C ASP A 60 19.45 -8.67 -11.52
N GLY A 61 19.18 -7.73 -10.63
CA GLY A 61 19.99 -6.53 -10.39
C GLY A 61 19.70 -5.37 -11.32
N ARG A 62 18.78 -5.51 -12.29
CA ARG A 62 18.34 -4.38 -13.12
C ARG A 62 17.56 -3.37 -12.29
N GLN A 63 17.77 -2.10 -12.60
CA GLN A 63 17.07 -0.98 -11.99
C GLN A 63 16.28 -0.27 -13.06
N ILE A 64 14.99 -0.05 -12.81
CA ILE A 64 14.08 0.69 -13.68
C ILE A 64 13.66 1.91 -12.88
N SER A 65 13.95 3.11 -13.39
CA SER A 65 13.47 4.36 -12.81
C SER A 65 12.56 5.04 -13.83
N SER A 66 11.33 5.34 -13.42
CA SER A 66 10.34 5.91 -14.33
C SER A 66 9.34 6.80 -13.60
N PHE A 67 8.82 7.78 -14.33
CA PHE A 67 7.67 8.56 -13.88
C PHE A 67 6.39 7.77 -14.20
N MET A 68 5.74 7.22 -13.18
CA MET A 68 4.57 6.35 -13.33
C MET A 68 3.29 7.01 -12.83
N PHE A 69 2.18 6.70 -13.48
CA PHE A 69 0.84 7.18 -13.14
C PHE A 69 0.10 6.16 -12.28
N LEU A 70 -0.64 6.65 -11.27
CA LEU A 70 -1.51 5.80 -10.48
C LEU A 70 -2.74 5.38 -11.28
N LYS A 71 -3.12 4.11 -11.11
CA LYS A 71 -4.30 3.51 -11.70
C LYS A 71 -5.17 2.96 -10.58
N ALA A 72 -6.44 3.38 -10.57
CA ALA A 72 -7.42 2.83 -9.65
C ALA A 72 -7.81 1.42 -10.09
N VAL A 73 -7.28 0.41 -9.40
CA VAL A 73 -7.65 -0.99 -9.61
C VAL A 73 -8.40 -1.49 -8.38
N PRO A 74 -9.65 -1.96 -8.52
CA PRO A 74 -10.39 -2.52 -7.40
C PRO A 74 -9.70 -3.80 -6.89
N GLY A 75 -9.66 -3.97 -5.57
CA GLY A 75 -9.06 -5.13 -4.91
C GLY A 75 -9.62 -5.32 -3.51
N LYS A 76 -9.33 -6.46 -2.88
CA LYS A 76 -9.72 -6.73 -1.48
C LYS A 76 -8.67 -6.23 -0.49
N LEU A 77 -7.41 -6.18 -0.93
CA LEU A 77 -6.29 -5.75 -0.13
C LEU A 77 -5.84 -4.33 -0.54
N PRO A 78 -5.11 -3.61 0.33
CA PRO A 78 -4.56 -2.31 -0.02
C PRO A 78 -3.55 -2.47 -1.16
N ARG A 79 -3.82 -1.81 -2.29
CA ARG A 79 -3.08 -1.99 -3.54
C ARG A 79 -2.74 -0.66 -4.18
N LEU A 80 -1.51 -0.55 -4.67
CA LEU A 80 -1.12 0.48 -5.64
C LEU A 80 -0.87 -0.20 -6.98
N SER A 81 -1.35 0.44 -8.05
CA SER A 81 -1.13 0.00 -9.43
C SER A 81 -0.58 1.18 -10.21
N LEU A 82 0.60 1.03 -10.77
CA LEU A 82 1.35 2.08 -11.43
C LEU A 82 1.60 1.69 -12.87
N PHE A 83 1.57 2.67 -13.79
CA PHE A 83 1.92 2.40 -15.19
C PHE A 83 2.64 3.57 -15.83
N CYS A 84 3.47 3.28 -16.83
CA CYS A 84 4.04 4.26 -17.74
C CYS A 84 4.16 3.68 -19.15
N GLU A 85 4.39 4.53 -20.15
CA GLU A 85 4.80 4.07 -21.48
C GLU A 85 6.15 3.36 -21.39
N ILE A 86 6.37 2.40 -22.29
CA ILE A 86 7.65 1.68 -22.40
C ILE A 86 8.71 2.63 -22.95
N ASP A 87 9.85 2.71 -22.29
CA ASP A 87 11.03 3.40 -22.80
C ASP A 87 11.75 2.50 -23.82
N PRO A 88 11.87 2.90 -25.11
CA PRO A 88 12.59 2.11 -26.11
C PRO A 88 14.08 1.92 -25.82
N GLU A 89 14.68 2.76 -24.97
CA GLU A 89 16.09 2.69 -24.59
C GLU A 89 16.34 1.67 -23.45
N GLU A 90 15.28 1.26 -22.75
CA GLU A 90 15.34 0.31 -21.63
C GLU A 90 15.19 -1.16 -22.04
N SER A 91 15.85 -2.06 -21.31
CA SER A 91 15.74 -3.51 -21.55
C SER A 91 14.73 -4.17 -20.61
N TYR A 92 13.56 -4.46 -21.16
CA TYR A 92 12.48 -5.20 -20.48
C TYR A 92 12.53 -6.71 -20.72
N GLU A 93 13.69 -7.26 -21.10
CA GLU A 93 13.85 -8.71 -21.30
C GLU A 93 13.46 -9.49 -20.03
N GLY A 94 12.79 -10.64 -20.17
CA GLY A 94 12.41 -11.48 -19.03
C GLY A 94 11.20 -10.97 -18.20
N LEU A 95 10.67 -9.79 -18.50
CA LEU A 95 9.36 -9.37 -17.99
C LEU A 95 8.24 -10.12 -18.70
N LEU A 96 7.19 -10.45 -17.95
CA LEU A 96 5.98 -11.05 -18.50
C LEU A 96 5.31 -10.06 -19.45
N ARG A 97 4.85 -10.54 -20.61
CA ARG A 97 4.02 -9.76 -21.54
C ARG A 97 2.60 -10.26 -21.49
N ILE A 98 1.65 -9.37 -21.23
CA ILE A 98 0.23 -9.67 -21.07
C ILE A 98 -0.51 -8.89 -22.14
N ARG A 99 -1.32 -9.59 -22.93
CA ARG A 99 -2.17 -8.97 -23.95
C ARG A 99 -3.53 -8.61 -23.37
N GLU A 100 -4.21 -7.67 -24.00
CA GLU A 100 -5.57 -7.27 -23.61
C GLU A 100 -6.58 -8.44 -23.57
N ASP A 101 -6.39 -9.47 -24.40
CA ASP A 101 -7.21 -10.67 -24.45
C ASP A 101 -6.74 -11.79 -23.50
N ALA A 102 -5.77 -11.52 -22.63
CA ALA A 102 -5.22 -12.52 -21.74
C ALA A 102 -6.28 -13.02 -20.74
N PRO A 103 -6.38 -14.35 -20.54
CA PRO A 103 -7.39 -14.93 -19.65
C PRO A 103 -7.07 -14.75 -18.16
N TYR A 104 -5.86 -14.34 -17.82
CA TYR A 104 -5.43 -14.14 -16.44
C TYR A 104 -4.37 -13.05 -16.33
N PHE A 105 -4.35 -12.41 -15.15
CA PHE A 105 -3.34 -11.47 -14.71
C PHE A 105 -2.59 -12.07 -13.50
N PRO A 106 -1.38 -11.57 -13.16
CA PRO A 106 -0.69 -11.97 -11.95
C PRO A 106 -1.57 -11.75 -10.71
N ASP A 107 -1.77 -12.81 -9.93
CA ASP A 107 -2.51 -12.73 -8.67
C ASP A 107 -1.57 -12.34 -7.53
N ILE A 108 -1.48 -11.04 -7.28
CA ILE A 108 -0.66 -10.49 -6.20
C ILE A 108 -1.34 -10.57 -4.83
N GLU A 109 -2.64 -10.87 -4.74
CA GLU A 109 -3.34 -11.04 -3.47
C GLU A 109 -3.18 -12.47 -2.90
N ALA A 110 -2.77 -13.42 -3.74
CA ALA A 110 -2.63 -14.82 -3.38
C ALA A 110 -1.80 -15.03 -2.10
N GLY A 111 -2.43 -15.63 -1.09
CA GLY A 111 -1.78 -16.00 0.17
C GLY A 111 -1.56 -14.85 1.16
N ILE A 112 -2.05 -13.65 0.89
CA ILE A 112 -1.97 -12.51 1.81
C ILE A 112 -3.33 -12.27 2.47
N THR A 113 -3.32 -12.02 3.78
CA THR A 113 -4.50 -11.59 4.53
C THR A 113 -4.33 -10.15 5.02
N LEU A 114 -5.45 -9.46 5.26
CA LEU A 114 -5.42 -8.11 5.83
C LEU A 114 -4.82 -8.12 7.24
N GLU A 115 -5.03 -9.19 8.00
CA GLU A 115 -4.44 -9.39 9.31
C GLU A 115 -2.91 -9.47 9.24
N ASP A 116 -2.35 -10.12 8.22
CA ASP A 116 -0.89 -10.19 8.04
C ASP A 116 -0.30 -8.82 7.70
N ILE A 117 -1.02 -8.02 6.91
CA ILE A 117 -0.63 -6.64 6.61
C ILE A 117 -0.55 -5.80 7.89
N ARG A 118 -1.59 -5.89 8.73
CA ARG A 118 -1.70 -5.12 9.98
C ARG A 118 -0.70 -5.53 11.06
N LYS A 119 -0.10 -6.73 10.97
CA LYS A 119 1.00 -7.14 11.86
C LYS A 119 2.29 -6.38 11.56
N VAL A 120 2.52 -6.03 10.29
CA VAL A 120 3.68 -5.24 9.87
C VAL A 120 3.42 -3.76 10.13
N GLU A 121 2.25 -3.25 9.73
CA GLU A 121 1.90 -1.85 9.91
C GLU A 121 0.41 -1.66 10.18
N MET A 122 0.07 -1.33 11.44
CA MET A 122 -1.31 -1.06 11.86
C MET A 122 -1.68 0.40 11.56
N PRO A 123 -2.70 0.68 10.73
CA PRO A 123 -3.14 2.05 10.51
C PRO A 123 -3.81 2.62 11.75
N ASN A 124 -3.50 3.87 12.09
CA ASN A 124 -4.27 4.63 13.07
C ASN A 124 -5.53 5.21 12.40
N GLU A 125 -6.63 5.23 13.15
CA GLU A 125 -7.89 5.82 12.69
C GLU A 125 -8.44 6.79 13.72
N LYS A 126 -8.85 7.97 13.25
CA LYS A 126 -9.48 8.98 14.10
C LYS A 126 -10.95 8.64 14.24
N ILE A 127 -11.37 8.39 15.47
CA ILE A 127 -12.78 8.15 15.81
C ILE A 127 -13.31 9.26 16.71
N THR A 128 -14.63 9.44 16.72
CA THR A 128 -15.32 10.33 17.67
C THR A 128 -16.14 9.49 18.64
N LEU A 129 -15.87 9.64 19.94
CA LEU A 129 -16.59 8.95 21.01
C LEU A 129 -17.58 9.90 21.69
N LYS A 130 -18.80 9.42 21.95
CA LYS A 130 -19.80 10.13 22.75
C LYS A 130 -19.97 9.37 24.07
N LEU A 131 -19.54 9.97 25.18
CA LEU A 131 -19.51 9.35 26.50
C LEU A 131 -20.51 10.03 27.44
N ASN A 132 -21.12 9.26 28.34
CA ASN A 132 -21.93 9.77 29.44
C ASN A 132 -21.22 9.47 30.76
N LEU A 133 -20.62 10.49 31.37
CA LEU A 133 -19.73 10.34 32.53
C LEU A 133 -20.14 11.30 33.66
N PRO A 134 -19.80 10.97 34.93
CA PRO A 134 -19.82 11.92 36.03
C PRO A 134 -19.10 13.22 35.69
N ILE A 135 -19.63 14.35 36.20
CA ILE A 135 -19.18 15.69 35.80
C ILE A 135 -17.69 15.92 36.08
N ASN A 136 -17.18 15.44 37.22
CA ASN A 136 -15.76 15.55 37.58
C ASN A 136 -14.83 14.82 36.60
N GLN A 137 -15.25 13.67 36.06
CA GLN A 137 -14.49 12.95 35.04
C GLN A 137 -14.52 13.68 33.70
N ALA A 138 -15.69 14.21 33.32
CA ALA A 138 -15.85 14.99 32.10
C ALA A 138 -15.04 16.29 32.13
N GLU A 139 -14.95 16.95 33.28
CA GLU A 139 -14.11 18.13 33.49
C GLU A 139 -12.63 17.76 33.39
N TRP A 140 -12.17 16.72 34.11
CA TRP A 140 -10.79 16.27 34.04
C TRP A 140 -10.34 15.92 32.61
N LEU A 141 -11.18 15.20 31.84
CA LEU A 141 -10.90 14.85 30.44
C LEU A 141 -10.73 16.08 29.54
N LYS A 142 -11.47 17.17 29.79
CA LYS A 142 -11.37 18.41 29.01
C LYS A 142 -10.08 19.18 29.27
N GLU A 143 -9.41 18.94 30.40
CA GLU A 143 -8.16 19.59 30.77
C GLU A 143 -6.91 18.87 30.22
N GLN A 144 -7.06 17.63 29.74
CA GLN A 144 -5.93 16.83 29.24
C GLN A 144 -5.57 17.18 27.79
N LYS A 145 -4.30 16.95 27.41
CA LYS A 145 -3.89 17.08 26.01
C LYS A 145 -4.40 15.90 25.20
N ASN A 146 -4.74 16.15 23.93
CA ASN A 146 -5.19 15.10 23.00
C ASN A 146 -4.20 13.92 22.91
N LYS A 147 -2.88 14.19 22.94
CA LYS A 147 -1.87 13.13 22.94
C LYS A 147 -1.99 12.20 24.16
N GLU A 148 -2.11 12.78 25.36
CA GLU A 148 -2.24 12.04 26.62
C GLU A 148 -3.55 11.24 26.67
N LEU A 149 -4.65 11.81 26.16
CA LEU A 149 -5.91 11.09 26.03
C LEU A 149 -5.82 9.91 25.06
N ASN A 150 -5.15 10.08 23.92
CA ASN A 150 -4.97 8.98 22.97
C ASN A 150 -4.14 7.84 23.55
N GLU A 151 -3.09 8.15 24.32
CA GLU A 151 -2.28 7.15 25.04
C GLU A 151 -3.12 6.44 26.10
N LEU A 152 -3.85 7.18 26.95
CA LEU A 152 -4.75 6.62 27.97
C LEU A 152 -5.79 5.67 27.36
N PHE A 153 -6.48 6.09 26.29
CA PHE A 153 -7.50 5.25 25.65
C PHE A 153 -6.89 4.04 24.96
N ARG A 154 -5.68 4.16 24.39
CA ARG A 154 -4.97 3.03 23.80
C ARG A 154 -4.67 1.96 24.85
N GLU A 155 -4.05 2.34 25.95
CA GLU A 155 -3.71 1.43 27.05
C GLU A 155 -4.97 0.78 27.65
N LEU A 156 -6.02 1.58 27.90
CA LEU A 156 -7.31 1.06 28.40
C LEU A 156 -7.94 0.02 27.47
N LEU A 157 -7.90 0.27 26.15
CA LEU A 157 -8.47 -0.64 25.16
C LEU A 157 -7.63 -1.92 25.03
N GLU A 158 -6.29 -1.80 25.03
CA GLU A 158 -5.38 -2.95 25.02
C GLU A 158 -5.65 -3.86 26.24
N GLU A 159 -5.67 -3.31 27.45
CA GLU A 159 -5.98 -4.08 28.67
C GLU A 159 -7.36 -4.75 28.61
N TYR A 160 -8.37 -4.03 28.12
CA TYR A 160 -9.74 -4.56 28.05
C TYR A 160 -9.86 -5.70 27.04
N LEU A 161 -9.20 -5.58 25.89
CA LEU A 161 -9.17 -6.62 24.85
C LEU A 161 -8.41 -7.86 25.30
N GLU A 162 -7.36 -7.70 26.10
CA GLU A 162 -6.61 -8.82 26.68
C GLU A 162 -7.41 -9.57 27.75
N ARG A 163 -8.15 -8.86 28.61
CA ARG A 163 -8.98 -9.46 29.68
C ARG A 163 -10.29 -10.08 29.18
N GLY A 164 -10.75 -9.67 27.99
CA GLY A 164 -11.97 -10.16 27.36
C GLY A 164 -11.82 -11.46 26.57
N LYS A 165 -10.61 -12.04 26.54
CA LYS A 165 -10.32 -13.39 26.06
C LYS A 165 -10.17 -14.36 27.24
#